data_AF-W7D5B9-F1
#
_entry.id   AF-W7D5B9-F1
#
_cell.length_a   1.000
_cell.length_b   1.000
_cell.length_c   1.000
_cell.angle_alpha   90.00
_cell.angle_beta   90.00
_cell.angle_gamma   90.00
#
_symmetry.space_group_name_H-M   'P 1'
#
loop_
_entity.id
_entity.type
_entity.pdbx_description
1 polymer ?
#
loop_
_entity_poly.entity_id
_entity_poly.type
_entity_poly.pdbx_seq_one_letter_code
_entity_poly.pdbx_strand_id
1 'polypeptide(L)'
;MFRGDAVFEQMGEIPAASVATVAMVFPKDAVEEDIKGSGFVVSRNEDFSMAACSWIHRKWPHTVPEDKILLRAFVGRRKEESIVDLADKAIEETVLSDLNRIMKINQPPEFTTVTRWRNSIPQYTVGHEHRKEAIYSEFKQSYPGIFAGGASFEGVELSECVRQAKSGVTSILNFLKN
;
A
#
# COMPACT_ATOMS: atom_id res chain seq x y z
N MET A 1 1.16 8.17 25.34
CA MET A 1 2.49 8.58 25.81
C MET A 1 2.91 9.96 25.28
N PHE A 2 2.47 10.39 24.09
CA PHE A 2 2.81 11.71 23.51
C PHE A 2 1.59 12.57 23.10
N ARG A 3 0.42 12.39 23.73
CA ARG A 3 -0.75 13.21 23.42
C ARG A 3 -0.60 14.58 24.09
N GLY A 4 -0.80 15.66 23.33
CA GLY A 4 -0.69 17.05 23.81
C GLY A 4 0.69 17.69 23.64
N ASP A 5 1.64 17.00 23.01
CA ASP A 5 2.91 17.57 22.61
C ASP A 5 2.83 18.05 21.16
N ALA A 6 3.14 19.32 20.94
CA ALA A 6 2.98 20.00 19.65
C ALA A 6 3.77 19.33 18.51
N VAL A 7 4.90 18.69 18.82
CA VAL A 7 5.78 18.01 17.85
C VAL A 7 5.09 16.76 17.30
N PHE A 8 4.46 16.00 18.19
CA PHE A 8 3.74 14.79 17.82
C PHE A 8 2.38 15.09 17.18
N GLU A 9 1.78 16.25 17.50
CA GLU A 9 0.60 16.75 16.79
C GLU A 9 0.94 17.17 15.35
N GLN A 10 2.09 17.80 15.11
CA GLN A 10 2.59 18.12 13.77
C GLN A 10 2.99 16.88 12.96
N MET A 11 3.54 15.83 13.59
CA MET A 11 3.75 14.53 12.93
C MET A 11 2.43 13.90 12.46
N GLY A 12 1.30 14.22 13.12
CA GLY A 12 -0.04 13.84 12.70
C GLY A 12 -0.49 14.45 11.37
N GLU A 13 0.27 15.40 10.81
CA GLU A 13 -0.06 16.06 9.54
C GLU A 13 0.48 15.34 8.30
N ILE A 14 1.26 14.26 8.41
CA ILE A 14 1.67 13.47 7.24
C ILE A 14 0.47 12.61 6.81
N PRO A 15 -0.24 12.98 5.74
CA PRO A 15 -1.44 12.26 5.37
C PRO A 15 -1.06 10.86 4.90
N ALA A 16 -1.90 9.88 5.16
CA ALA A 16 -1.74 8.53 4.65
C ALA A 16 -3.02 8.09 3.97
N ALA A 17 -2.88 7.36 2.86
CA ALA A 17 -4.02 6.80 2.14
C ALA A 17 -4.36 5.41 2.69
N SER A 18 -5.65 5.11 2.70
CA SER A 18 -6.19 3.77 2.91
C SER A 18 -6.42 3.05 1.60
N VAL A 19 -6.05 1.77 1.55
CA VAL A 19 -6.22 0.89 0.39
C VAL A 19 -6.69 -0.49 0.82
N ALA A 20 -7.18 -1.29 -0.11
CA ALA A 20 -7.33 -2.73 0.09
C ALA A 20 -6.73 -3.51 -1.08
N THR A 21 -6.22 -4.69 -0.76
CA THR A 21 -5.76 -5.67 -1.75
C THR A 21 -6.73 -6.83 -1.78
N VAL A 22 -7.15 -7.22 -2.98
CA VAL A 22 -8.11 -8.30 -3.19
C VAL A 22 -7.42 -9.40 -3.98
N ALA A 23 -7.16 -10.53 -3.32
CA ALA A 23 -6.60 -11.72 -3.94
C ALA A 23 -7.73 -12.66 -4.34
N MET A 24 -7.75 -13.09 -5.60
CA MET A 24 -8.83 -13.89 -6.18
C MET A 24 -8.24 -15.08 -6.94
N VAL A 25 -8.68 -16.28 -6.60
CA VAL A 25 -8.26 -17.53 -7.24
C VAL A 25 -9.37 -18.02 -8.15
N PHE A 26 -9.00 -18.31 -9.40
CA PHE A 26 -9.90 -18.87 -10.40
C PHE A 26 -9.35 -20.19 -10.95
N PRO A 27 -10.22 -21.08 -11.45
CA PRO A 27 -9.83 -22.12 -12.40
C PRO A 27 -9.09 -21.50 -13.59
N LYS A 28 -8.11 -22.21 -14.15
CA LYS A 28 -7.34 -21.71 -15.30
C LYS A 28 -8.19 -21.50 -16.55
N ASP A 29 -9.25 -22.30 -16.71
CA ASP A 29 -10.21 -22.19 -17.82
C ASP A 29 -11.29 -21.12 -17.61
N ALA A 30 -11.29 -20.43 -16.45
CA ALA A 30 -12.21 -19.33 -16.17
C ALA A 30 -11.95 -18.09 -17.04
N VAL A 31 -10.75 -17.97 -17.61
CA VAL A 31 -10.31 -16.82 -18.42
C VAL A 31 -10.25 -17.24 -19.89
N GLU A 32 -11.14 -16.69 -20.71
CA GLU A 32 -11.31 -17.12 -22.11
C GLU A 32 -10.13 -16.74 -23.02
N GLU A 33 -9.55 -15.56 -22.79
CA GLU A 33 -8.49 -15.01 -23.63
C GLU A 33 -7.29 -14.65 -22.77
N ASP A 34 -6.17 -15.35 -22.99
CA ASP A 34 -4.96 -15.11 -22.23
C ASP A 34 -4.26 -13.82 -22.67
N ILE A 35 -4.34 -12.78 -21.83
CA ILE A 35 -3.67 -11.50 -22.08
C ILE A 35 -2.19 -11.63 -21.68
N LYS A 36 -1.23 -11.44 -22.59
CA LYS A 36 0.21 -11.52 -22.25
C LYS A 36 0.64 -10.35 -21.36
N GLY A 37 1.00 -10.62 -20.10
CA GLY A 37 1.50 -9.60 -19.17
C GLY A 37 1.59 -10.07 -17.72
N SER A 38 2.23 -9.26 -16.87
CA SER A 38 2.32 -9.52 -15.42
C SER A 38 1.27 -8.78 -14.58
N GLY A 39 0.61 -7.80 -15.19
CA GLY A 39 -0.49 -7.03 -14.63
C GLY A 39 -0.84 -5.85 -15.53
N PHE A 40 -1.74 -5.00 -15.03
CA PHE A 40 -2.05 -3.71 -15.62
C PHE A 40 -2.35 -2.69 -14.52
N VAL A 41 -2.28 -1.41 -14.88
CA VAL A 41 -2.69 -0.28 -14.05
C VAL A 41 -3.84 0.44 -14.75
N VAL A 42 -4.75 1.01 -13.96
CA VAL A 42 -5.90 1.74 -14.49
C VAL A 42 -5.65 3.23 -14.38
N SER A 43 -5.87 3.94 -15.49
CA SER A 43 -5.80 5.40 -15.52
C SER A 43 -6.87 6.01 -14.62
N ARG A 44 -6.55 7.13 -13.97
CA ARG A 44 -7.51 7.84 -13.09
C ARG A 44 -8.73 8.40 -13.83
N ASN A 45 -8.61 8.60 -15.13
CA ASN A 45 -9.70 9.15 -15.95
C ASN A 45 -10.71 8.08 -16.37
N GLU A 46 -10.42 6.80 -16.09
CA GLU A 46 -11.31 5.70 -16.38
C GLU A 46 -12.21 5.44 -15.17
N ASP A 47 -13.47 5.13 -15.44
CA ASP A 47 -14.47 4.84 -14.43
C ASP A 47 -14.29 3.42 -13.88
N PHE A 48 -13.20 3.18 -13.14
CA PHE A 48 -12.89 1.92 -12.46
C PHE A 48 -12.66 2.19 -10.98
N SER A 49 -13.15 1.26 -10.16
CA SER A 49 -12.92 1.23 -8.72
C SER A 49 -11.53 0.67 -8.37
N MET A 50 -11.01 -0.26 -9.18
CA MET A 50 -9.63 -0.74 -9.03
C MET A 50 -8.60 0.21 -9.63
N ALA A 51 -7.44 0.32 -8.97
CA ALA A 51 -6.30 1.09 -9.46
C ALA A 51 -5.31 0.23 -10.28
N ALA A 52 -5.24 -1.07 -10.01
CA ALA A 52 -4.34 -2.00 -10.70
C ALA A 52 -4.75 -3.45 -10.44
N CYS A 53 -4.31 -4.34 -11.32
CA CYS A 53 -4.37 -5.78 -11.12
C CYS A 53 -3.05 -6.44 -11.52
N SER A 54 -2.65 -7.49 -10.81
CA SER A 54 -1.47 -8.30 -11.13
C SER A 54 -1.83 -9.78 -11.25
N TRP A 55 -1.30 -10.44 -12.27
CA TRP A 55 -1.31 -11.89 -12.41
C TRP A 55 -0.17 -12.48 -11.57
N ILE A 56 -0.45 -12.80 -10.31
CA ILE A 56 0.58 -13.20 -9.33
C ILE A 56 1.25 -14.51 -9.73
N HIS A 57 0.46 -15.49 -10.16
CA HIS A 57 0.96 -16.80 -10.59
C HIS A 57 1.95 -16.72 -11.77
N ARG A 58 1.93 -15.65 -12.58
CA ARG A 58 2.93 -15.46 -13.64
C ARG A 58 4.25 -14.93 -13.13
N LYS A 59 4.20 -14.06 -12.13
CA LYS A 59 5.40 -13.51 -11.48
C LYS A 59 6.03 -14.56 -10.56
N TRP A 60 5.17 -15.32 -9.88
CA TRP A 60 5.53 -16.26 -8.83
C TRP A 60 4.70 -17.55 -9.01
N PRO A 61 5.11 -18.47 -9.90
CA PRO A 61 4.34 -19.68 -10.24
C PRO A 61 4.01 -20.58 -9.06
N HIS A 62 4.83 -20.56 -8.02
CA HIS A 62 4.63 -21.36 -6.80
C HIS A 62 3.51 -20.85 -5.88
N THR A 63 2.85 -19.73 -6.21
CA THR A 63 1.81 -19.14 -5.35
C THR A 63 0.46 -19.84 -5.46
N VAL A 64 0.23 -20.61 -6.52
CA VAL A 64 -0.98 -21.41 -6.75
C VAL A 64 -0.66 -22.70 -7.53
N PRO A 65 -1.52 -23.72 -7.48
CA PRO A 65 -1.45 -24.88 -8.37
C PRO A 65 -1.48 -24.51 -9.86
N GLU A 66 -0.99 -25.40 -10.73
CA GLU A 66 -0.83 -25.14 -12.17
C GLU A 66 -2.16 -25.01 -12.94
N ASP A 67 -3.24 -25.57 -12.40
CA ASP A 67 -4.61 -25.50 -12.91
C ASP A 67 -5.38 -24.28 -12.37
N LYS A 68 -4.72 -23.36 -11.67
CA LYS A 68 -5.31 -22.16 -11.07
C LYS A 68 -4.64 -20.87 -11.55
N ILE A 69 -5.39 -19.79 -11.43
CA ILE A 69 -4.96 -18.41 -11.70
C ILE A 69 -5.16 -17.61 -10.42
N LEU A 70 -4.10 -16.91 -9.98
CA LEU A 70 -4.19 -15.91 -8.92
C LEU A 70 -4.10 -14.49 -9.49
N LEU A 71 -5.18 -13.74 -9.31
CA LEU A 71 -5.27 -12.30 -9.57
C LEU A 71 -5.18 -11.53 -8.25
N ARG A 72 -4.48 -10.40 -8.27
CA ARG A 72 -4.45 -9.46 -7.15
C ARG A 72 -4.83 -8.08 -7.63
N ALA A 73 -6.01 -7.62 -7.26
CA ALA A 73 -6.48 -6.27 -7.50
C ALA A 73 -6.13 -5.34 -6.32
N PHE A 74 -6.00 -4.06 -6.63
CA PHE A 74 -5.80 -2.99 -5.66
C PHE A 74 -6.96 -2.02 -5.77
N VAL A 75 -7.64 -1.76 -4.66
CA VAL A 75 -8.74 -0.80 -4.57
C VAL A 75 -8.45 0.25 -3.50
N GLY A 76 -9.08 1.39 -3.63
CA GLY A 76 -8.81 2.54 -2.77
C GLY A 76 -7.59 3.32 -3.23
N ARG A 77 -7.72 4.65 -3.18
CA ARG A 77 -6.64 5.60 -3.45
C ARG A 77 -6.95 6.88 -2.68
N ARG A 78 -5.94 7.73 -2.48
CA ARG A 78 -6.13 9.01 -1.78
C ARG A 78 -7.30 9.78 -2.39
N LYS A 79 -8.23 10.23 -1.54
CA LYS A 79 -9.52 10.89 -1.89
C LYS A 79 -10.65 9.97 -2.39
N GLU A 80 -10.39 8.69 -2.56
CA GLU A 80 -11.38 7.66 -2.95
C GLU A 80 -11.17 6.42 -2.08
N GLU A 81 -11.32 6.59 -0.78
CA GLU A 81 -10.95 5.57 0.23
C GLU A 81 -12.17 4.82 0.77
N SER A 82 -13.38 5.28 0.46
CA SER A 82 -14.64 4.72 0.98
C SER A 82 -14.86 3.26 0.61
N ILE A 83 -14.32 2.80 -0.53
CA ILE A 83 -14.36 1.39 -0.94
C ILE A 83 -13.70 0.46 0.08
N VAL A 84 -12.71 0.94 0.84
CA VAL A 84 -12.00 0.15 1.84
C VAL A 84 -12.91 -0.21 3.03
N ASP A 85 -13.98 0.56 3.25
CA ASP A 85 -14.94 0.36 4.35
C ASP A 85 -16.12 -0.54 3.98
N LEU A 86 -16.28 -0.89 2.70
CA LEU A 86 -17.32 -1.81 2.27
C LEU A 86 -17.08 -3.22 2.82
N ALA A 87 -18.16 -4.01 2.90
CA ALA A 87 -18.06 -5.43 3.22
C ALA A 87 -17.25 -6.20 2.15
N ASP A 88 -16.57 -7.28 2.54
CA ASP A 88 -15.72 -8.08 1.64
C ASP A 88 -16.44 -8.46 0.35
N LYS A 89 -17.71 -8.87 0.47
CA LYS A 89 -18.51 -9.29 -0.68
C LYS A 89 -18.78 -8.16 -1.67
N ALA A 90 -19.05 -6.94 -1.17
CA ALA A 90 -19.25 -5.78 -2.04
C ALA A 90 -17.95 -5.36 -2.75
N ILE A 91 -16.81 -5.47 -2.07
CA ILE A 91 -15.49 -5.24 -2.67
C ILE A 91 -15.22 -6.30 -3.75
N GLU A 92 -15.47 -7.57 -3.46
CA GLU A 92 -15.33 -8.68 -4.42
C GLU A 92 -16.16 -8.44 -5.68
N GLU A 93 -17.46 -8.14 -5.53
CA GLU A 93 -18.37 -7.89 -6.65
C GLU A 93 -17.92 -6.69 -7.50
N THR A 94 -17.47 -5.63 -6.84
CA THR A 94 -16.93 -4.44 -7.52
C THR A 94 -15.68 -4.77 -8.32
N VAL A 95 -14.73 -5.51 -7.73
CA VAL A 95 -13.51 -5.94 -8.41
C VAL A 95 -13.82 -6.88 -9.57
N LEU A 96 -14.75 -7.83 -9.42
CA LEU A 96 -15.18 -8.72 -10.50
C LEU A 96 -15.83 -7.96 -11.65
N SER A 97 -16.68 -6.98 -11.35
CA SER A 97 -17.30 -6.13 -12.35
C SER A 97 -16.24 -5.37 -13.17
N ASP A 98 -15.25 -4.81 -12.49
CA ASP A 98 -14.13 -4.13 -13.14
C ASP A 98 -13.25 -5.10 -13.95
N LEU A 99 -12.91 -6.27 -13.41
CA LEU A 99 -12.11 -7.26 -14.14
C LEU A 99 -12.81 -7.72 -15.41
N ASN A 100 -14.12 -7.95 -15.36
CA ASN A 100 -14.91 -8.39 -16.51
C ASN A 100 -14.99 -7.37 -17.65
N ARG A 101 -14.70 -6.09 -17.39
CA ARG A 101 -14.59 -5.05 -18.41
C ARG A 101 -13.26 -5.11 -19.18
N ILE A 102 -12.25 -5.77 -18.62
CA ILE A 102 -10.89 -5.85 -19.19
C ILE A 102 -10.61 -7.26 -19.73
N MET A 103 -11.07 -8.30 -19.03
CA MET A 103 -10.87 -9.69 -19.38
C MET A 103 -12.16 -10.47 -19.16
N LYS A 104 -12.50 -11.39 -20.06
CA LYS A 104 -13.71 -12.22 -19.91
C LYS A 104 -13.46 -13.32 -18.89
N ILE A 105 -14.09 -13.21 -17.71
CA ILE A 105 -14.04 -14.22 -16.66
C ILE A 105 -15.42 -14.86 -16.56
N ASN A 106 -15.55 -16.10 -17.02
CA ASN A 106 -16.85 -16.79 -17.15
C ASN A 106 -17.25 -17.62 -15.91
N GLN A 107 -16.38 -17.68 -14.90
CA GLN A 107 -16.61 -18.41 -13.65
C GLN A 107 -16.34 -17.52 -12.43
N PRO A 108 -17.07 -17.70 -11.32
CA PRO A 108 -16.76 -17.01 -10.07
C PRO A 108 -15.41 -17.45 -9.51
N PRO A 109 -14.76 -16.64 -8.66
CA PRO A 109 -13.56 -17.06 -7.95
C PRO A 109 -13.90 -18.23 -7.02
N GLU A 110 -12.99 -19.21 -6.93
CA GLU A 110 -13.07 -20.28 -5.93
C GLU A 110 -12.75 -19.76 -4.53
N PHE A 111 -11.92 -18.72 -4.46
CA PHE A 111 -11.47 -18.12 -3.21
C PHE A 111 -11.17 -16.64 -3.39
N THR A 112 -11.62 -15.83 -2.44
CA THR A 112 -11.33 -14.40 -2.37
C THR A 112 -10.84 -14.04 -0.97
N THR A 113 -9.75 -13.27 -0.89
CA THR A 113 -9.28 -12.63 0.34
C THR A 113 -9.18 -11.13 0.16
N VAL A 114 -9.87 -10.37 1.00
CA VAL A 114 -9.75 -8.91 1.09
C VAL A 114 -8.88 -8.54 2.29
N THR A 115 -7.77 -7.85 2.03
CA THR A 115 -6.91 -7.30 3.08
C THR A 115 -6.95 -5.77 3.04
N ARG A 116 -7.34 -5.14 4.15
CA ARG A 116 -7.46 -3.69 4.27
C ARG A 116 -6.22 -3.10 4.94
N TRP A 117 -5.76 -1.98 4.40
CA TRP A 117 -4.63 -1.23 4.89
C TRP A 117 -5.06 0.21 5.13
N ARG A 118 -5.42 0.52 6.39
CA ARG A 118 -5.95 1.84 6.77
C ARG A 118 -4.80 2.78 7.09
N ASN A 119 -4.81 3.98 6.49
CA ASN A 119 -3.78 5.01 6.70
C ASN A 119 -2.35 4.44 6.60
N SER A 120 -2.12 3.56 5.64
CA SER A 120 -0.90 2.74 5.58
C SER A 120 0.09 3.21 4.53
N ILE A 121 -0.32 4.08 3.61
CA ILE A 121 0.53 4.60 2.54
C ILE A 121 0.75 6.10 2.77
N PRO A 122 1.86 6.50 3.42
CA PRO A 122 2.22 7.90 3.58
C PRO A 122 2.21 8.66 2.25
N GLN A 123 1.72 9.90 2.29
CA GLN A 123 1.53 10.76 1.13
C GLN A 123 2.44 11.98 1.27
N TYR A 124 3.52 12.00 0.50
CA TYR A 124 4.47 13.11 0.50
C TYR A 124 3.93 14.27 -0.33
N THR A 125 3.10 15.10 0.30
CA THR A 125 2.52 16.30 -0.31
C THR A 125 3.53 17.44 -0.35
N VAL A 126 3.23 18.51 -1.11
CA VAL A 126 4.05 19.72 -1.15
C VAL A 126 4.39 20.19 0.29
N GLY A 127 5.66 20.51 0.53
CA GLY A 127 6.18 20.87 1.84
C GLY A 127 6.63 19.69 2.72
N HIS A 128 6.58 18.44 2.23
CA HIS A 128 7.00 17.25 2.99
C HIS A 128 8.42 17.35 3.54
N GLU A 129 9.38 17.73 2.70
CA GLU A 129 10.78 17.90 3.11
C GLU A 129 10.93 18.89 4.27
N HIS A 130 10.24 20.04 4.18
CA HIS A 130 10.28 21.05 5.24
C HIS A 130 9.65 20.56 6.55
N ARG A 131 8.50 19.87 6.49
CA ARG A 131 7.87 19.27 7.67
C ARG A 131 8.79 18.22 8.31
N LYS A 132 9.40 17.35 7.51
CA LYS A 132 10.38 16.34 7.96
C LYS A 132 11.57 17.00 8.66
N GLU A 133 12.17 18.02 8.08
CA GLU A 133 13.31 18.73 8.67
C GLU A 133 12.96 19.46 9.97
N ALA A 134 11.78 20.07 10.03
CA ALA A 134 11.27 20.70 11.25
C ALA A 134 11.12 19.67 12.37
N ILE A 135 10.53 18.51 12.06
CA ILE A 135 10.41 17.38 12.99
C ILE A 135 11.79 16.92 13.49
N TYR A 136 12.74 16.67 12.59
CA TYR A 136 14.08 16.23 12.99
C TYR A 136 14.82 17.25 13.86
N SER A 137 14.70 18.54 13.51
CA SER A 137 15.31 19.63 14.26
C SER A 137 14.77 19.70 15.68
N GLU A 138 13.46 19.55 15.82
CA GLU A 138 12.75 19.57 17.09
C GLU A 138 13.09 18.35 17.96
N PHE A 139 13.12 17.15 17.38
CA PHE A 139 13.58 15.94 18.09
C PHE A 139 15.00 16.12 18.64
N LYS A 140 15.89 16.72 17.85
CA LYS A 140 17.26 16.97 18.28
C LYS A 140 17.35 17.97 19.44
N GLN A 141 16.46 18.96 19.49
CA GLN A 141 16.47 20.02 20.52
C GLN A 141 15.76 19.58 21.80
N SER A 142 14.55 19.05 21.67
CA SER A 142 13.65 18.75 22.80
C SER A 142 13.77 17.31 23.30
N TYR A 143 14.27 16.40 22.46
CA TYR A 143 14.30 14.96 22.71
C TYR A 143 15.66 14.30 22.39
N PRO A 144 16.77 14.78 22.98
CA PRO A 144 18.10 14.24 22.70
C PRO A 144 18.17 12.73 22.98
N GLY A 145 18.68 11.97 22.00
CA GLY A 145 18.74 10.52 22.05
C GLY A 145 17.53 9.80 21.44
N ILE A 146 16.49 10.52 21.05
CA ILE A 146 15.37 9.98 20.28
C ILE A 146 15.59 10.26 18.78
N PHE A 147 15.42 9.24 17.95
CA PHE A 147 15.61 9.32 16.50
C PHE A 147 14.35 8.85 15.79
N ALA A 148 13.91 9.62 14.81
CA ALA A 148 12.75 9.30 13.98
C ALA A 148 13.20 8.62 12.67
N GLY A 149 12.35 7.75 12.13
CA GLY A 149 12.59 7.07 10.85
C GLY A 149 11.43 6.16 10.44
N GLY A 150 11.47 5.68 9.20
CA GLY A 150 10.49 4.77 8.63
C GLY A 150 9.76 5.35 7.42
N ALA A 151 8.66 4.71 7.03
CA ALA A 151 7.96 4.99 5.77
C ALA A 151 7.39 6.43 5.68
N SER A 152 7.25 7.13 6.81
CA SER A 152 6.70 8.48 6.84
C SER A 152 7.73 9.58 6.52
N PHE A 153 9.04 9.28 6.46
CA PHE A 153 10.07 10.31 6.40
C PHE A 153 10.76 10.40 5.04
N GLU A 154 11.68 9.48 4.73
CA GLU A 154 12.59 9.61 3.57
C GLU A 154 12.30 8.62 2.43
N GLY A 155 11.23 7.85 2.54
CA GLY A 155 10.73 6.98 1.48
C GLY A 155 9.83 5.87 2.00
N VAL A 156 8.82 5.54 1.20
CA VAL A 156 7.78 4.55 1.53
C VAL A 156 8.26 3.11 1.27
N GLU A 157 9.29 2.94 0.44
CA GLU A 157 9.80 1.63 0.07
C GLU A 157 10.49 0.91 1.23
N LEU A 158 10.43 -0.43 1.21
CA LEU A 158 11.05 -1.26 2.25
C LEU A 158 12.57 -1.05 2.32
N SER A 159 13.25 -1.00 1.17
CA SER A 159 14.68 -0.72 1.07
C SER A 159 15.06 0.58 1.78
N GLU A 160 14.23 1.59 1.62
CA GLU A 160 14.44 2.92 2.17
C GLU A 160 14.19 2.93 3.68
N CYS A 161 13.14 2.26 4.16
CA CYS A 161 12.94 2.03 5.58
C CYS A 161 14.12 1.31 6.24
N VAL A 162 14.70 0.30 5.56
CA VAL A 162 15.89 -0.42 6.04
C VAL A 162 17.11 0.49 6.08
N ARG A 163 17.32 1.33 5.06
CA ARG A 163 18.41 2.30 5.02
C ARG A 163 18.30 3.30 6.18
N GLN A 164 17.11 3.86 6.39
CA GLN A 164 16.83 4.77 7.50
C GLN A 164 17.08 4.10 8.85
N ALA A 165 16.64 2.85 9.05
CA ALA A 165 16.90 2.12 10.29
C ALA A 165 18.39 1.94 10.56
N LYS A 166 19.19 1.57 9.54
CA LYS A 166 20.65 1.47 9.66
C LYS A 166 21.28 2.80 10.05
N SER A 167 20.88 3.89 9.39
CA SER A 167 21.36 5.24 9.71
C SER A 167 20.98 5.65 11.13
N GLY A 168 19.74 5.36 11.57
CA GLY A 168 19.26 5.63 12.91
C GLY A 168 20.06 4.91 13.98
N VAL A 169 20.37 3.62 13.78
CA VAL A 169 21.24 2.86 14.69
C VAL A 169 22.63 3.49 14.79
N THR A 170 23.23 3.90 13.68
CA THR A 170 24.53 4.60 13.71
C THR A 170 24.45 5.89 14.53
N SER A 171 23.40 6.69 14.35
CA SER A 171 23.19 7.93 15.12
C SER A 171 23.00 7.67 16.61
N ILE A 172 22.24 6.63 16.98
CA ILE A 172 22.06 6.20 18.38
C ILE A 172 23.39 5.81 19.02
N LEU A 173 24.16 4.95 18.34
CA LEU A 173 25.45 4.49 18.86
C LEU A 173 26.45 5.64 19.03
N ASN A 174 26.44 6.63 18.12
CA ASN A 174 27.28 7.81 18.25
C ASN A 174 26.83 8.71 19.40
N PHE A 175 25.51 8.86 19.62
CA PHE A 175 24.97 9.63 20.73
C PHE A 175 25.34 9.02 22.09
N LEU A 176 25.24 7.69 22.25
CA LEU A 176 25.53 7.01 23.52
C LEU A 176 27.03 6.92 23.87
N LYS A 177 27.92 7.14 22.89
CA LYS A 177 29.37 7.15 23.11
C LYS A 177 29.89 8.51 23.59
N ASN A 178 29.10 9.56 23.41
CA ASN A 178 29.36 10.90 23.92
C ASN A 178 28.69 11.08 25.29
#